data_AF-A0AAD1JYN8-F1
#
_entry.id   AF-A0AAD1JYN8-F1
#
_cell.length_a   1.000
_cell.length_b   1.000
_cell.length_c   1.000
_cell.angle_alpha   90.00
_cell.angle_beta   90.00
_cell.angle_gamma   90.00
#
_symmetry.space_group_name_H-M   'P 1'
#
loop_
_entity.id
_entity.type
_entity.pdbx_description
1 polymer ?
#
loop_
_entity_poly.entity_id
_entity_poly.type
_entity_poly.pdbx_seq_one_letter_code
_entity_poly.pdbx_strand_id
1 'polypeptide(L)' 'MKKISIALGVLLSLSVSGIISETSASAASTVPVYRLYNKNTGEHFYTKSAFEKIA' A
#
# COMPACT_ATOMS: atom_id res chain seq x y z
N MET A 1 36.94 -31.34 -23.18
CA MET A 1 37.02 -30.13 -22.32
C MET A 1 36.32 -28.89 -22.92
N LYS A 2 35.34 -29.03 -23.84
CA LYS A 2 34.53 -27.89 -24.37
C LYS A 2 33.02 -28.01 -24.07
N LYS A 3 32.60 -29.10 -23.42
CA LYS A 3 31.18 -29.38 -23.08
C LYS A 3 30.82 -28.99 -21.64
N ILE A 4 31.84 -28.80 -20.80
CA ILE A 4 31.72 -28.44 -19.38
C ILE A 4 31.35 -26.96 -19.20
N SER A 5 31.78 -26.09 -20.14
CA SER A 5 31.48 -24.65 -20.10
C SER A 5 30.01 -24.32 -20.34
N ILE A 6 29.29 -25.15 -21.10
CA ILE A 6 27.86 -24.94 -21.42
C ILE A 6 26.97 -25.31 -20.22
N ALA A 7 27.34 -26.36 -19.47
CA ALA A 7 26.59 -26.77 -18.28
C ALA A 7 26.66 -25.76 -17.11
N LEU A 8 27.81 -25.09 -16.94
CA LEU A 8 28.00 -24.08 -15.90
C LEU A 8 27.25 -22.75 -16.20
N GLY A 9 27.13 -22.39 -17.48
CA GLY A 9 26.41 -21.18 -17.90
C GLY A 9 24.90 -21.27 -17.73
N VAL A 10 24.31 -22.45 -17.94
CA VAL A 10 22.85 -22.69 -17.79
C VAL A 10 22.42 -22.74 -16.32
N LEU A 11 23.30 -23.17 -15.42
CA LEU A 11 23.04 -23.21 -13.98
C LEU A 11 23.05 -21.81 -13.33
N LEU A 12 23.79 -20.85 -13.90
CA LEU A 12 23.88 -19.49 -13.37
C LEU A 12 22.69 -18.59 -13.78
N SER A 13 21.97 -18.93 -14.86
CA SER A 13 20.77 -18.20 -15.31
C SER A 13 19.48 -18.59 -14.59
N LEU A 14 19.47 -19.67 -13.81
CA LEU A 14 18.24 -20.25 -13.23
C LEU A 14 17.92 -19.75 -11.81
N SER A 15 18.81 -18.98 -11.18
CA SER A 15 18.71 -18.62 -9.76
C SER A 15 18.20 -17.20 -9.48
N VAL A 16 17.88 -16.40 -10.50
CA VAL A 16 17.46 -14.99 -10.30
C VAL A 16 15.96 -14.85 -9.97
N SER A 17 15.15 -15.90 -10.15
CA SER A 17 13.71 -15.83 -9.89
C SER A 17 13.30 -15.87 -8.41
N GLY A 18 14.26 -16.04 -7.48
CA GLY A 18 13.96 -16.28 -6.06
C GLY A 18 14.16 -15.11 -5.09
N ILE A 19 14.72 -13.97 -5.52
CA ILE A 19 15.19 -12.90 -4.60
C ILE A 19 14.28 -11.66 -4.58
N ILE A 20 13.37 -11.51 -5.52
CA ILE A 20 12.43 -10.37 -5.57
C ILE A 20 11.10 -10.74 -4.91
N SER A 21 11.07 -10.70 -3.58
CA SER A 21 9.81 -10.53 -2.85
C SER A 21 9.37 -9.08 -2.99
N GLU A 22 8.57 -8.80 -4.01
CA GLU A 22 7.95 -7.48 -4.21
C GLU A 22 6.99 -7.21 -3.05
N THR A 23 7.44 -6.43 -2.05
CA THR A 23 6.56 -5.90 -1.01
C THR A 23 5.70 -4.80 -1.63
N SER A 24 4.55 -5.19 -2.18
CA SER A 24 3.55 -4.24 -2.66
C SER A 24 2.88 -3.61 -1.44
N ALA A 25 3.26 -2.38 -1.12
CA ALA A 25 2.56 -1.58 -0.14
C ALA A 25 1.16 -1.27 -0.68
N SER A 26 0.14 -1.95 -0.16
CA SER A 26 -1.25 -1.65 -0.46
C SER A 26 -1.55 -0.23 0.04
N ALA A 27 -1.89 0.67 -0.88
CA ALA A 27 -2.27 2.03 -0.52
C ALA A 27 -3.53 1.96 0.37
N ALA A 28 -3.39 2.37 1.63
CA ALA A 28 -4.52 2.41 2.55
C ALA A 28 -5.62 3.32 1.99
N SER A 29 -6.87 2.86 2.05
CA SER A 29 -8.01 3.66 1.63
C SER A 29 -8.21 4.85 2.57
N THR A 30 -8.37 6.05 2.02
CA THR A 30 -8.70 7.24 2.80
C THR A 30 -10.22 7.36 2.94
N VAL A 31 -10.71 7.63 4.16
CA VAL A 31 -12.14 7.86 4.42
C VAL A 31 -12.38 9.35 4.71
N PRO A 32 -13.36 10.01 4.06
CA PRO A 32 -13.66 11.41 4.35
C PRO A 32 -14.16 11.58 5.79
N VAL A 33 -13.70 12.65 6.44
CA VAL A 33 -14.13 13.05 7.77
C VAL A 33 -14.62 14.50 7.71
N TYR A 34 -15.77 14.75 8.31
CA TYR A 34 -16.44 16.04 8.32
C TYR A 34 -16.31 16.69 9.70
N ARG A 35 -16.01 17.99 9.71
CA ARG A 35 -15.94 18.79 10.94
C ARG A 35 -17.29 19.47 11.18
N LEU A 36 -17.86 19.25 12.36
CA LEU A 36 -19.04 19.94 12.88
C LEU A 36 -18.58 20.97 13.92
N TYR A 37 -19.11 22.19 13.83
CA TYR A 37 -18.73 23.29 14.72
C TYR A 37 -19.92 23.75 15.55
N ASN A 38 -19.78 23.70 16.87
CA ASN A 38 -20.76 24.23 17.80
C ASN A 38 -20.40 25.68 18.19
N LYS A 39 -21.19 26.65 17.73
CA LYS A 39 -20.98 28.08 18.04
C LYS A 39 -21.26 28.43 19.51
N ASN A 40 -22.11 27.67 20.19
CA ASN A 40 -22.52 27.97 21.56
C ASN A 40 -21.43 27.58 22.56
N THR A 41 -20.75 26.44 22.32
CA THR A 41 -19.69 25.93 23.20
C THR A 41 -18.28 26.16 22.64
N GLY A 42 -18.16 26.43 21.34
CA GLY A 42 -16.88 26.56 20.63
C GLY A 42 -16.26 25.22 20.24
N GLU A 43 -16.95 24.10 20.43
CA GLU A 43 -16.39 22.76 20.24
C GLU A 43 -16.36 22.30 18.78
N HIS A 44 -15.43 21.39 18.50
CA HIS A 44 -15.27 20.73 17.21
C HIS A 44 -15.49 19.23 17.33
N PHE A 45 -16.42 18.71 16.55
CA PHE A 45 -16.70 17.28 16.44
C PHE A 45 -16.34 16.78 15.05
N TYR A 46 -16.04 15.48 14.95
CA TYR A 46 -15.65 14.83 13.71
C TYR A 46 -16.49 13.59 13.46
N THR A 47 -17.01 13.46 12.24
CA THR A 47 -17.80 12.30 11.82
C THR A 47 -17.41 11.82 10.44
N LYS A 48 -17.60 10.53 10.18
CA LYS A 48 -17.49 9.93 8.84
C LYS A 48 -18.81 9.99 8.07
N SER A 49 -19.92 10.28 8.75
CA SER A 49 -21.25 10.37 8.14
C SER A 49 -21.43 11.73 7.45
N ALA A 50 -21.69 11.70 6.14
CA ALA A 50 -22.02 12.92 5.41
C ALA A 50 -23.34 13.53 5.89
N PHE A 51 -24.30 12.70 6.32
CA PHE A 51 -25.63 13.15 6.76
C PHE A 51 -25.57 14.06 7.99
N GLU A 52 -24.69 13.74 8.94
CA GLU A 52 -24.54 14.52 10.18
C GLU A 52 -23.94 15.92 9.92
N LYS A 53 -23.27 16.14 8.79
CA LYS A 53 -22.71 17.45 8.40
C LYS A 53 -23.76 18.38 7.76
N ILE A 54 -24.85 17.84 7.21
CA ILE A 54 -25.86 18.59 6.44
C ILE A 54 -27.19 18.78 7.20
N ALA A 55 -27.40 18.06 8.30
CA ALA A 55 -28.49 18.32 9.24
C ALA A 55 -28.27 19.64 9.99
#